data_AF-A0A498KS76-F1
#
_entry.id   AF-A0A498KS76-F1
#
_cell.length_a   1.000
_cell.length_b   1.000
_cell.length_c   1.000
_cell.angle_alpha   90.00
_cell.angle_beta   90.00
_cell.angle_gamma   90.00
#
_symmetry.space_group_name_H-M   'P 1'
#
loop_
_entity.id
_entity.type
_entity.pdbx_description
1 polymer ?
#
loop_
_entity_poly.entity_id
_entity_poly.type
_entity_poly.pdbx_seq_one_letter_code
_entity_poly.pdbx_strand_id
1 'polypeptide(L)'
;MGLDFGELRADFEDESYPLSKADLLAAYGDREIGTESGTKTLDEILGPVGGETFDGPDAVQQTVLTMVGASAAGRTDYSDRRTSQDESEQESF
;
A
#
# COMPACT_ATOMS: atom_id res chain seq x y z
N MET A 1 7.68 -13.90 9.25
CA MET A 1 6.98 -13.18 8.19
C MET A 1 5.62 -12.71 8.68
N GLY A 2 5.57 -11.53 9.29
CA GLY A 2 4.33 -10.83 9.64
C GLY A 2 4.43 -9.39 9.14
N LEU A 3 3.31 -8.84 8.68
CA LEU A 3 3.21 -7.44 8.28
C LEU A 3 2.87 -6.58 9.49
N ASP A 4 3.45 -5.39 9.57
CA ASP A 4 3.10 -4.40 10.58
C ASP A 4 2.14 -3.38 9.98
N PHE A 5 0.87 -3.48 10.37
CA PHE A 5 -0.18 -2.55 9.97
C PHE A 5 -0.29 -1.36 10.93
N GLY A 6 0.39 -1.40 12.09
CA GLY A 6 0.27 -0.36 13.11
C GLY A 6 -1.19 -0.01 13.44
N GLU A 7 -1.55 1.25 13.23
CA GLU A 7 -2.88 1.80 13.47
C GLU A 7 -3.93 1.38 12.43
N LEU A 8 -3.53 1.01 11.20
CA LEU A 8 -4.46 0.56 10.15
C LEU A 8 -5.26 -0.66 10.59
N ARG A 9 -4.68 -1.52 11.43
CA ARG A 9 -5.39 -2.72 11.88
C ARG A 9 -6.67 -2.35 12.64
N ALA A 10 -6.56 -1.40 13.58
CA ALA A 10 -7.71 -0.93 14.34
C ALA A 10 -8.70 -0.18 13.45
N ASP A 11 -8.18 0.59 12.48
CA ASP A 11 -8.99 1.33 11.50
C ASP A 11 -9.85 0.37 10.65
N PHE A 12 -9.23 -0.69 10.10
CA PHE A 12 -9.95 -1.73 9.37
C PHE A 12 -10.96 -2.47 10.25
N GLU A 13 -10.72 -2.63 11.55
CA GLU A 13 -11.66 -3.27 12.47
C GLU A 13 -12.88 -2.38 12.80
N ASP A 14 -12.74 -1.06 12.74
CA ASP A 14 -13.82 -0.09 12.97
C ASP A 14 -14.66 0.19 11.71
N GLU A 15 -14.12 -0.13 10.54
CA GLU A 15 -14.73 0.13 9.25
C GLU A 15 -16.00 -0.71 8.97
N SER A 16 -16.92 -0.15 8.18
CA SER A 16 -18.17 -0.84 7.82
C SER A 16 -18.05 -1.69 6.56
N TYR A 17 -18.24 -3.00 6.72
CA TYR A 17 -18.19 -3.98 5.64
C TYR A 17 -19.58 -4.35 5.10
N PRO A 18 -19.70 -4.73 3.81
CA PRO A 18 -18.63 -4.95 2.83
C PRO A 18 -18.03 -3.64 2.28
N LEU A 19 -16.71 -3.60 2.15
CA LEU A 19 -15.95 -2.43 1.68
C LEU A 19 -15.25 -2.73 0.35
N SER A 20 -15.38 -1.82 -0.61
CA SER A 20 -14.72 -1.96 -1.91
C SER A 20 -13.26 -1.56 -1.84
N LYS A 21 -12.39 -2.27 -2.56
CA LYS A 21 -10.97 -1.90 -2.67
C LYS A 21 -10.75 -0.44 -3.06
N ALA A 22 -11.54 0.10 -3.98
CA ALA A 22 -11.40 1.50 -4.40
C ALA A 22 -11.65 2.49 -3.25
N ASP A 23 -12.62 2.18 -2.39
CA ASP A 23 -12.97 3.02 -1.23
C ASP A 23 -11.90 2.90 -0.13
N LEU A 24 -11.47 1.65 0.14
CA LEU A 24 -10.34 1.35 1.02
C LEU A 24 -9.06 2.07 0.58
N LEU A 25 -8.75 2.09 -0.72
CA LEU A 25 -7.58 2.78 -1.26
C LEU A 25 -7.75 4.30 -1.25
N ALA A 26 -8.97 4.81 -1.41
CA ALA A 26 -9.23 6.24 -1.29
C ALA A 26 -9.00 6.74 0.15
N ALA A 27 -9.40 5.96 1.16
CA ALA A 27 -9.22 6.30 2.57
C ALA A 27 -7.82 5.98 3.10
N TYR A 28 -7.29 4.79 2.76
CA TYR A 28 -6.09 4.22 3.37
C TYR A 28 -4.97 3.90 2.38
N GLY A 29 -5.12 4.22 1.09
CA GLY A 29 -4.15 3.87 0.04
C GLY A 29 -2.76 4.48 0.24
N ASP A 30 -2.69 5.68 0.81
CA ASP A 30 -1.43 6.38 1.10
C ASP A 30 -0.77 5.89 2.41
N ARG A 31 -1.45 5.02 3.17
CA ARG A 31 -0.95 4.54 4.45
C ARG A 31 0.16 3.51 4.24
N GLU A 32 1.22 3.69 5.01
CA GLU A 32 2.43 2.88 4.96
C GLU A 32 2.28 1.62 5.81
N ILE A 33 2.73 0.49 5.26
CA ILE A 33 2.70 -0.83 5.87
C ILE A 33 4.14 -1.34 5.97
N GLY A 34 4.53 -1.74 7.17
CA GLY A 34 5.84 -2.34 7.42
C GLY A 34 5.88 -3.76 6.88
N THR A 35 6.82 -4.02 5.97
CA THR A 35 7.09 -5.35 5.41
C THR A 35 8.54 -5.75 5.68
N GLU A 36 8.87 -7.02 5.47
CA GLU A 36 10.24 -7.51 5.66
C GLU A 36 11.24 -7.01 4.61
N SER A 37 10.75 -6.46 3.50
CA SER A 37 11.58 -5.79 2.49
C SER A 37 11.67 -4.27 2.68
N GLY A 38 11.06 -3.72 3.74
CA GLY A 38 10.92 -2.28 3.98
C GLY A 38 9.46 -1.84 4.03
N THR A 39 9.20 -0.55 3.87
CA THR A 39 7.86 0.03 3.94
C THR A 39 7.22 0.11 2.56
N LYS A 40 5.93 -0.23 2.44
CA LYS A 40 5.14 -0.08 1.21
C LYS A 40 3.77 0.50 1.50
N THR A 41 3.17 1.22 0.56
CA THR A 41 1.81 1.74 0.75
C THR A 41 0.76 0.69 0.40
N LEU A 42 -0.43 0.83 0.97
CA LEU A 42 -1.56 -0.04 0.68
C LEU A 42 -1.95 -0.01 -0.82
N ASP A 43 -1.85 1.15 -1.46
CA ASP A 43 -2.06 1.31 -2.91
C ASP A 43 -1.04 0.54 -3.75
N GLU A 44 0.24 0.54 -3.38
CA GLU A 44 1.23 -0.25 -4.12
C GLU A 44 0.99 -1.76 -4.02
N ILE A 45 0.40 -2.22 -2.91
CA ILE A 45 0.16 -3.64 -2.67
C ILE A 45 -1.16 -4.09 -3.32
N LEU A 46 -2.25 -3.34 -3.11
CA LEU A 46 -3.59 -3.68 -3.59
C LEU A 46 -3.94 -3.06 -4.95
N GLY A 47 -3.20 -2.05 -5.41
CA GLY A 47 -3.31 -1.46 -6.74
C GLY A 47 -3.41 -2.49 -7.86
N PRO A 48 -2.48 -3.48 -7.97
CA PRO A 48 -2.53 -4.52 -8.99
C PRO A 48 -3.63 -5.58 -8.77
N VAL A 49 -4.24 -5.65 -7.58
CA VAL A 49 -5.34 -6.59 -7.29
C VAL A 49 -6.63 -6.08 -7.96
N GLY A 50 -7.25 -6.87 -8.82
CA GLY A 50 -8.44 -6.44 -9.57
C GLY A 50 -9.73 -6.50 -8.74
N GLY A 51 -10.43 -5.36 -8.59
CA GLY A 51 -11.88 -5.31 -8.33
C GLY A 51 -12.43 -6.10 -7.13
N GLU A 52 -11.66 -6.23 -6.06
CA GLU A 52 -12.05 -7.01 -4.89
C GLU A 52 -12.98 -6.22 -3.95
N THR A 53 -13.98 -6.89 -3.39
CA THR A 53 -14.78 -6.39 -2.26
C THR A 53 -14.40 -7.20 -1.04
N PHE A 54 -14.02 -6.52 0.03
CA PHE A 54 -13.64 -7.15 1.27
C PHE A 54 -14.88 -7.31 2.15
N ASP A 55 -15.05 -8.50 2.70
CA ASP A 55 -16.15 -8.82 3.63
C ASP A 55 -15.79 -8.45 5.08
N GLY A 56 -14.50 -8.17 5.33
CA GLY A 56 -13.99 -7.84 6.66
C GLY A 56 -12.51 -7.44 6.65
N PRO A 57 -11.99 -7.01 7.82
CA PRO A 57 -10.59 -6.60 7.98
C PRO A 57 -9.62 -7.75 7.73
N ASP A 58 -10.03 -8.97 8.07
CA ASP A 58 -9.20 -10.18 7.88
C ASP A 58 -8.97 -10.46 6.39
N ALA A 59 -9.99 -10.23 5.55
CA ALA A 59 -9.88 -10.39 4.10
C ALA A 59 -8.87 -9.40 3.51
N VAL A 60 -8.89 -8.13 3.95
CA VAL A 60 -7.91 -7.12 3.54
C VAL A 60 -6.50 -7.56 3.93
N GLN A 61 -6.30 -7.90 5.21
CA GLN A 61 -4.98 -8.30 5.72
C GLN A 61 -4.44 -9.55 5.02
N GLN A 62 -5.29 -10.54 4.75
CA GLN A 62 -4.91 -11.75 4.03
C GLN A 62 -4.50 -11.46 2.58
N THR A 63 -5.24 -10.59 1.88
CA THR A 63 -4.88 -10.18 0.52
C THR A 63 -3.54 -9.43 0.52
N VAL A 64 -3.33 -8.49 1.45
CA VAL A 64 -2.05 -7.77 1.58
C VAL A 64 -0.90 -8.75 1.88
N LEU A 65 -1.08 -9.70 2.81
CA LEU A 65 -0.07 -10.71 3.13
C LEU A 65 0.27 -11.58 1.92
N THR A 66 -0.75 -12.02 1.17
CA THR A 66 -0.59 -12.77 -0.07
C THR A 66 0.20 -11.97 -1.09
N MET A 67 -0.15 -10.68 -1.27
CA MET A 67 0.50 -9.82 -2.23
C MET A 67 1.94 -9.51 -1.85
N VAL A 68 2.25 -9.20 -0.59
CA VAL A 68 3.63 -8.97 -0.14
C VAL A 68 4.45 -10.26 -0.24
N GLY A 69 3.88 -11.40 0.14
CA GLY A 69 4.52 -12.72 -0.01
C GLY A 69 4.77 -13.13 -1.46
N ALA A 70 3.83 -12.83 -2.37
CA ALA A 70 3.97 -13.08 -3.80
C ALA A 70 4.92 -12.08 -4.49
N SER A 71 4.88 -10.81 -4.08
CA SER A 71 5.75 -9.73 -4.60
C SER A 71 7.21 -9.93 -4.19
N ALA A 72 7.45 -10.53 -3.02
CA ALA A 72 8.80 -10.92 -2.59
C ALA A 72 9.48 -11.91 -3.56
N ALA A 73 8.70 -12.60 -4.41
CA ALA A 73 9.23 -13.50 -5.42
C ALA A 73 9.50 -12.84 -6.79
N GLY A 74 9.12 -11.57 -7.02
CA GLY A 74 9.09 -11.03 -8.38
C GLY A 74 9.17 -9.51 -8.52
N ARG A 75 10.38 -9.06 -8.89
CA ARG A 75 10.79 -7.77 -9.48
C ARG A 75 10.62 -6.49 -8.65
N THR A 76 11.77 -6.05 -8.14
CA THR A 76 12.19 -4.64 -8.06
C THR A 76 11.92 -3.91 -9.38
N ASP A 77 10.95 -3.01 -9.42
CA ASP A 77 10.80 -1.89 -10.37
C ASP A 77 9.52 -1.15 -9.92
N TYR A 78 9.57 -0.03 -9.20
CA TYR A 78 9.81 1.30 -9.73
C TYR A 78 10.22 2.26 -8.59
N SER A 79 11.51 2.40 -8.28
CA SER A 79 12.00 3.59 -7.55
C SER A 79 12.37 4.74 -8.49
N ASP A 80 12.17 4.60 -9.80
CA ASP A 80 12.55 5.59 -10.81
C ASP A 80 11.42 6.55 -11.21
N ARG A 81 10.53 6.96 -10.29
CA ARG A 81 9.54 8.01 -10.66
C ARG A 81 9.10 9.02 -9.61
N ARG A 82 9.88 9.23 -8.55
CA ARG A 82 9.71 10.42 -7.69
C ARG A 82 10.99 11.24 -7.62
N THR A 83 11.38 11.82 -8.74
CA THR A 83 12.09 13.11 -8.75
C THR A 83 11.06 14.21 -8.93
N SER A 84 10.25 14.43 -7.90
CA SER A 84 9.47 15.67 -7.79
C SER A 84 10.25 16.65 -6.92
N GLN A 85 10.97 17.54 -7.62
CA GLN A 85 11.03 18.98 -7.34
C GLN A 85 11.77 19.49 -6.08
N ASP A 86 12.93 20.13 -6.31
CA ASP A 86 13.46 21.29 -5.55
C ASP A 86 14.61 21.90 -6.41
N GLU A 87 14.35 22.88 -7.27
CA GLU A 87 14.43 24.33 -7.04
C GLU A 87 15.85 24.89 -6.84
N SER A 88 16.05 26.10 -7.39
CA SER A 88 17.17 27.05 -7.20
C SER A 88 18.50 26.71 -7.88
N GLU A 89 19.24 27.59 -8.56
CA GLU A 89 19.12 28.96 -9.06
C GLU A 89 20.53 29.27 -9.63
N GLN A 90 20.64 30.20 -10.59
CA GLN A 90 21.86 30.95 -10.95
C GLN A 90 22.96 30.19 -11.72
N GLU A 91 23.69 30.73 -12.70
CA GLU A 91 23.78 32.01 -13.39
C GLU A 91 24.68 31.77 -14.62
N SER A 92 24.51 32.60 -15.65
CA SER A 92 25.31 32.73 -16.88
C SER A 92 26.83 32.55 -16.71
N PHE A 93 27.52 32.06 -17.74
CA PHE A 93 28.65 32.74 -18.41
C PHE A 93 28.98 32.07 -19.75
#